data_AF-A0A3N4UG07-F1
#
_entry.id   AF-A0A3N4UG07-F1
#
_cell.length_a   1.000
_cell.length_b   1.000
_cell.length_c   1.000
_cell.angle_alpha   90.00
_cell.angle_beta   90.00
_cell.angle_gamma   90.00
#
_symmetry.space_group_name_H-M   'P 1'
#
loop_
_entity.id
_entity.type
_entity.pdbx_description
1 polymer ?
#
loop_
_entity_poly.entity_id
_entity_poly.type
_entity_poly.pdbx_seq_one_letter_code
_entity_poly.pdbx_strand_id
1 'polypeptide(L)'
;MRPPTLPLPQCLERGGAVTPLHAMPNAFSVVECERIIASTALAPKDEALLVGQTRDHNQRRAELVWIDQVDGMGWVMERLIDFVRISNRERFDFDLRDFAESPQVATYDAASGGHFAWHSDIGDGRLARQRKLTLVLQLSNSKSYEGGDLQVMPSANILTANREQGCVSIFPSFSLHQVTPITHGIRHSLTVWSHGPSFR
;
A
#
# COMPACT_ATOMS: atom_id res chain seq x y z
N MET A 1 -17.86 22.18 -59.27
CA MET A 1 -17.49 20.94 -58.55
C MET A 1 -16.99 21.34 -57.17
N ARG A 2 -17.60 20.85 -56.08
CA ARG A 2 -17.13 21.09 -54.71
C ARG A 2 -15.93 20.18 -54.41
N PRO A 3 -14.90 20.62 -53.67
CA PRO A 3 -13.79 19.76 -53.28
C PRO A 3 -14.24 18.74 -52.22
N PRO A 4 -13.57 17.58 -52.10
CA PRO A 4 -13.90 16.57 -51.10
C PRO A 4 -13.54 17.07 -49.70
N THR A 5 -14.50 17.00 -48.78
CA THR A 5 -14.28 17.19 -47.34
C THR A 5 -13.48 16.01 -46.79
N LEU A 6 -12.25 16.27 -46.33
CA LEU A 6 -11.48 15.32 -45.52
C LEU A 6 -12.18 15.14 -44.17
N PRO A 7 -12.27 13.91 -43.64
CA PRO A 7 -12.79 13.70 -42.29
C PRO A 7 -11.81 14.29 -41.27
N LEU A 8 -12.34 15.01 -40.28
CA LEU A 8 -11.58 15.44 -39.10
C LEU A 8 -11.03 14.20 -38.38
N PRO A 9 -9.81 14.27 -37.80
CA PRO A 9 -9.26 13.16 -37.04
C PRO A 9 -10.19 12.84 -35.86
N GLN A 10 -10.59 11.57 -35.77
CA GLN A 10 -11.29 11.03 -34.61
C GLN A 10 -10.46 11.33 -33.37
N CYS A 11 -11.06 12.02 -32.42
CA CYS A 11 -10.54 12.15 -31.08
C CYS A 11 -10.42 10.71 -30.53
N LEU A 12 -9.20 10.20 -30.46
CA LEU A 12 -8.93 8.89 -29.89
C LEU A 12 -9.23 8.99 -28.39
N GLU A 13 -10.42 8.50 -28.01
CA GLU A 13 -10.82 8.25 -26.64
C GLU A 13 -9.68 7.52 -25.91
N ARG A 14 -8.91 8.24 -25.09
CA ARG A 14 -8.02 7.63 -24.07
C ARG A 14 -8.86 7.19 -22.88
N GLY A 15 -9.89 6.40 -23.14
CA GLY A 15 -10.75 5.78 -22.13
C GLY A 15 -10.23 4.40 -21.73
N GLY A 16 -8.97 4.31 -21.30
CA GLY A 16 -8.49 3.09 -20.65
C GLY A 16 -9.18 2.96 -19.30
N ALA A 17 -9.81 1.81 -19.02
CA ALA A 17 -10.45 1.58 -17.72
C ALA A 17 -9.46 1.85 -16.59
N VAL A 18 -9.78 2.80 -15.72
CA VAL A 18 -8.97 3.11 -14.53
C VAL A 18 -9.05 1.90 -13.61
N THR A 19 -7.96 1.16 -13.48
CA THR A 19 -7.88 0.04 -12.54
C THR A 19 -7.85 0.60 -11.11
N PRO A 20 -8.73 0.13 -10.20
CA PRO A 20 -8.80 0.63 -8.82
C PRO A 20 -7.60 0.22 -7.94
N LEU A 21 -6.74 -0.67 -8.44
CA LEU A 21 -5.46 -1.04 -7.85
C LEU A 21 -4.34 -0.67 -8.83
N HIS A 22 -3.58 0.37 -8.51
CA HIS A 22 -2.48 0.85 -9.35
C HIS A 22 -1.15 0.24 -8.89
N ALA A 23 -0.53 -0.57 -9.74
CA ALA A 23 0.78 -1.17 -9.49
C ALA A 23 1.89 -0.36 -10.18
N MET A 24 2.99 -0.11 -9.45
CA MET A 24 4.20 0.54 -9.94
C MET A 24 5.38 -0.41 -9.69
N PRO A 25 5.73 -1.27 -10.66
CA PRO A 25 6.84 -2.21 -10.52
C PRO A 25 8.18 -1.46 -10.53
N ASN A 26 9.20 -2.04 -9.88
CA ASN A 26 10.55 -1.46 -9.76
C ASN A 26 10.56 -0.05 -9.11
N ALA A 27 9.58 0.27 -8.26
CA ALA A 27 9.52 1.55 -7.56
C ALA A 27 10.64 1.70 -6.52
N PHE A 28 11.01 0.60 -5.88
CA PHE A 28 12.20 0.47 -5.05
C PHE A 28 13.09 -0.63 -5.61
N SER A 29 14.40 -0.46 -5.51
CA SER A 29 15.36 -1.50 -5.81
C SER A 29 15.38 -2.57 -4.71
N VAL A 30 15.88 -3.76 -5.05
CA VAL A 30 16.08 -4.85 -4.07
C VAL A 30 16.95 -4.40 -2.89
N VAL A 31 18.03 -3.67 -3.16
CA VAL A 31 18.96 -3.16 -2.12
C VAL A 31 18.26 -2.18 -1.19
N GLU A 32 17.40 -1.30 -1.71
CA GLU A 32 16.60 -0.39 -0.88
C GLU A 32 15.59 -1.14 -0.01
N CYS A 33 14.91 -2.15 -0.57
CA CYS A 33 14.00 -2.99 0.21
C CYS A 33 14.72 -3.74 1.34
N GLU A 34 15.87 -4.35 1.04
CA GLU A 34 16.69 -5.06 2.03
C GLU A 34 17.21 -4.11 3.11
N ARG A 35 17.61 -2.89 2.74
CA ARG A 35 18.01 -1.85 3.70
C ARG A 35 16.88 -1.50 4.65
N ILE A 36 15.66 -1.30 4.15
CA ILE A 36 14.48 -1.01 4.99
C ILE A 36 14.24 -2.17 5.96
N ILE A 37 14.22 -3.41 5.46
CA ILE A 37 14.04 -4.60 6.31
C ILE A 37 15.11 -4.67 7.40
N ALA A 38 16.38 -4.57 7.03
CA ALA A 38 17.49 -4.67 7.97
C ALA A 38 17.45 -3.56 9.04
N SER A 39 17.17 -2.33 8.64
CA SER A 39 17.07 -1.20 9.60
C SER A 39 15.88 -1.35 10.54
N THR A 40 14.73 -1.83 10.07
CA THR A 40 13.56 -2.06 10.95
C THR A 40 13.75 -3.22 11.91
N ALA A 41 14.53 -4.24 11.54
CA ALA A 41 14.85 -5.35 12.44
C ALA A 41 15.73 -4.94 13.63
N LEU A 42 16.47 -3.83 13.51
CA LEU A 42 17.31 -3.26 14.56
C LEU A 42 16.56 -2.24 15.44
N ALA A 43 15.35 -1.84 15.04
CA ALA A 43 14.56 -0.88 15.79
C ALA A 43 14.15 -1.47 17.16
N PRO A 44 14.09 -0.65 18.23
CA PRO A 44 13.64 -1.10 19.53
C PRO A 44 12.26 -1.75 19.42
N LYS A 45 12.17 -3.03 19.78
CA LYS A 45 10.88 -3.73 19.91
C LYS A 45 10.25 -3.34 21.25
N ASP A 46 9.70 -2.14 21.37
CA ASP A 46 8.89 -1.84 22.55
C ASP A 46 7.64 -2.72 22.53
N GLU A 47 7.43 -3.50 23.60
CA GLU A 47 6.18 -4.25 23.80
C GLU A 47 4.96 -3.32 23.78
N ALA A 48 5.13 -2.03 24.12
CA ALA A 48 4.10 -1.00 24.04
C ALA A 48 3.76 -0.56 22.59
N LEU A 49 4.66 -0.81 21.62
CA LEU A 49 4.50 -0.48 20.20
C LEU A 49 3.94 -1.66 19.37
N LEU A 50 3.65 -2.80 20.00
CA LEU A 50 2.69 -3.77 19.49
C LEU A 50 1.28 -3.15 19.50
N VAL A 51 1.05 -2.17 18.62
CA VAL A 51 -0.26 -1.62 18.28
C VAL A 51 -1.08 -2.76 17.66
N GLY A 52 -1.63 -3.61 18.51
CA GLY A 52 -2.25 -4.86 18.11
C GLY A 52 -2.67 -5.77 19.27
N GLN A 53 -2.12 -5.63 20.48
CA GLN A 53 -2.54 -6.49 21.60
C GLN A 53 -3.95 -6.19 22.15
N THR A 54 -4.66 -5.19 21.61
CA THR A 54 -6.05 -4.86 21.96
C THR A 54 -7.04 -4.93 20.79
N ARG A 55 -6.64 -5.51 19.65
CA ARG A 55 -7.58 -5.86 18.57
C ARG A 55 -7.54 -7.36 18.38
N ASP A 56 -8.72 -7.95 18.37
CA ASP A 56 -8.99 -9.38 18.15
C ASP A 56 -7.89 -10.02 17.29
N HIS A 57 -7.09 -10.94 17.87
CA HIS A 57 -5.98 -11.60 17.18
C HIS A 57 -6.43 -12.34 15.90
N ASN A 58 -7.74 -12.53 15.71
CA ASN A 58 -8.35 -13.03 14.48
C ASN A 58 -8.38 -12.00 13.34
N GLN A 59 -8.23 -10.71 13.64
CA GLN A 59 -8.27 -9.64 12.65
C GLN A 59 -6.89 -9.38 12.04
N ARG A 60 -5.83 -9.27 12.86
CA ARG A 60 -4.45 -9.05 12.36
C ARG A 60 -3.44 -9.78 13.23
N ARG A 61 -2.49 -10.43 12.57
CA ARG A 61 -1.30 -10.99 13.18
C ARG A 61 -0.06 -10.57 12.39
N ALA A 62 0.64 -9.56 12.90
CA ALA A 62 1.88 -9.03 12.35
C ALA A 62 2.65 -8.24 13.42
N GLU A 63 3.98 -8.20 13.33
CA GLU A 63 4.81 -7.23 14.05
C GLU A 63 4.84 -5.91 13.27
N LEU A 64 4.81 -4.78 13.96
CA LEU A 64 4.74 -3.45 13.34
C LEU A 64 5.87 -2.55 13.84
N VAL A 65 6.49 -1.82 12.91
CA VAL A 65 7.51 -0.81 13.21
C VAL A 65 7.18 0.45 12.42
N TRP A 66 7.18 1.61 13.07
CA TRP A 66 7.00 2.89 12.39
C TRP A 66 8.36 3.45 11.95
N ILE A 67 8.45 3.96 10.73
CA ILE A 67 9.73 4.36 10.11
C ILE A 67 10.37 5.59 10.77
N ASP A 68 9.56 6.46 11.38
CA ASP A 68 10.02 7.60 12.19
C ASP A 68 10.77 7.17 13.47
N GLN A 69 10.67 5.90 13.86
CA GLN A 69 11.43 5.30 14.95
C GLN A 69 12.74 4.66 14.48
N VAL A 70 13.06 4.76 13.18
CA VAL A 70 14.23 4.14 12.54
C VAL A 70 15.15 5.21 12.00
N ASP A 71 16.32 5.35 12.63
CA ASP A 71 17.31 6.35 12.24
C ASP A 71 17.78 6.19 10.78
N GLY A 72 17.94 7.32 10.09
CA GLY A 72 18.44 7.36 8.72
C GLY A 72 17.45 6.93 7.62
N MET A 73 16.15 6.78 7.94
CA MET A 73 15.10 6.39 6.99
C MET A 73 14.26 7.54 6.43
N GLY A 74 14.64 8.81 6.66
CA GLY A 74 13.86 9.98 6.19
C GLY A 74 13.56 9.99 4.69
N TRP A 75 14.48 9.48 3.87
CA TRP A 75 14.33 9.38 2.41
C TRP A 75 13.17 8.49 1.96
N VAL A 76 12.76 7.51 2.80
CA VAL A 76 11.69 6.57 2.46
C VAL A 76 10.38 7.32 2.27
N MET A 77 10.05 8.23 3.20
CA MET A 77 8.80 8.97 3.13
C MET A 77 8.72 9.86 1.88
N GLU A 78 9.81 10.53 1.53
CA GLU A 78 9.87 11.38 0.33
C GLU A 78 9.55 10.58 -0.94
N ARG A 79 10.12 9.39 -1.09
CA ARG A 79 9.86 8.48 -2.22
C ARG A 79 8.40 8.05 -2.28
N LEU A 80 7.82 7.69 -1.14
CA LEU A 80 6.42 7.25 -1.08
C LEU A 80 5.45 8.37 -1.46
N ILE A 81 5.72 9.60 -1.00
CA ILE A 81 4.92 10.79 -1.36
C ILE A 81 4.89 10.97 -2.87
N ASP A 82 6.04 10.82 -3.55
CA ASP A 82 6.12 10.95 -5.01
C ASP A 82 5.28 9.89 -5.73
N PHE A 83 5.32 8.64 -5.30
CA PHE A 83 4.49 7.58 -5.88
C PHE A 83 2.99 7.82 -5.68
N VAL A 84 2.59 8.26 -4.48
CA VAL A 84 1.20 8.63 -4.21
C VAL A 84 0.77 9.79 -5.10
N ARG A 85 1.60 10.83 -5.26
CA ARG A 85 1.30 11.98 -6.12
C ARG A 85 1.12 11.59 -7.58
N ILE A 86 2.02 10.77 -8.12
CA ILE A 86 1.93 10.25 -9.49
C ILE A 86 0.63 9.47 -9.66
N SER A 87 0.37 8.51 -8.77
CA SER A 87 -0.81 7.67 -8.81
C SER A 87 -2.11 8.45 -8.68
N ASN A 88 -2.15 9.44 -7.78
CA ASN A 88 -3.32 10.29 -7.58
C ASN A 88 -3.65 11.09 -8.85
N ARG A 89 -2.65 11.75 -9.45
CA ARG A 89 -2.83 12.52 -10.69
C ARG A 89 -3.30 11.66 -11.86
N GLU A 90 -2.81 10.43 -11.96
CA GLU A 90 -3.05 9.58 -13.12
C GLU A 90 -4.32 8.74 -13.02
N ARG A 91 -4.83 8.49 -11.81
CA ARG A 91 -5.88 7.49 -11.57
C ARG A 91 -7.01 7.93 -10.66
N PHE A 92 -6.74 8.65 -9.58
CA PHE A 92 -7.69 8.75 -8.46
C PHE A 92 -8.27 10.14 -8.23
N ASP A 93 -7.49 11.19 -8.52
CA ASP A 93 -7.90 12.59 -8.42
C ASP A 93 -8.52 12.99 -7.06
N PHE A 94 -7.99 12.45 -5.95
CA PHE A 94 -8.39 12.89 -4.62
C PHE A 94 -7.75 14.23 -4.24
N ASP A 95 -8.47 15.03 -3.45
CA ASP A 95 -7.94 16.21 -2.77
C ASP A 95 -7.03 15.79 -1.59
N LEU A 96 -5.78 15.46 -1.91
CA LEU A 96 -4.76 15.09 -0.93
C LEU A 96 -4.14 16.36 -0.33
N ARG A 97 -4.11 16.44 1.01
CA ARG A 97 -3.65 17.62 1.75
C ARG A 97 -2.36 17.38 2.52
N ASP A 98 -2.17 16.16 3.02
CA ASP A 98 -1.09 15.84 3.93
C ASP A 98 -0.83 14.32 4.00
N PHE A 99 0.23 13.99 4.72
CA PHE A 99 0.58 12.65 5.16
C PHE A 99 0.77 12.71 6.67
N ALA A 100 -0.32 12.51 7.40
CA ALA A 100 -0.38 12.73 8.85
C ALA A 100 0.12 11.53 9.67
N GLU A 101 0.52 10.44 9.02
CA GLU A 101 0.95 9.19 9.64
C GLU A 101 2.29 8.73 9.05
N SER A 102 3.19 8.29 9.92
CA SER A 102 4.49 7.70 9.54
C SER A 102 4.28 6.41 8.74
N PRO A 103 5.18 6.07 7.79
CA PRO A 103 5.13 4.76 7.16
C PRO A 103 5.29 3.63 8.18
N GLN A 104 4.51 2.57 8.02
CA GLN A 104 4.52 1.41 8.91
C GLN A 104 5.04 0.18 8.16
N VAL A 105 6.12 -0.42 8.65
CA VAL A 105 6.55 -1.75 8.24
C VAL A 105 5.77 -2.79 9.02
N ALA A 106 5.28 -3.81 8.31
CA ALA A 106 4.58 -4.95 8.86
C ALA A 106 5.30 -6.25 8.50
N THR A 107 5.53 -7.09 9.51
CA THR A 107 6.15 -8.41 9.39
C THR A 107 5.12 -9.49 9.67
N TYR A 108 4.88 -10.34 8.68
CA TYR A 108 3.98 -11.50 8.76
C TYR A 108 4.81 -12.77 8.76
N ASP A 109 4.74 -13.54 9.84
CA ASP A 109 5.52 -14.78 10.03
C ASP A 109 4.60 -16.01 9.99
N ALA A 110 4.92 -16.98 9.13
CA ALA A 110 4.22 -18.26 9.02
C ALA A 110 4.20 -19.04 10.34
N ALA A 111 5.27 -18.98 11.14
CA ALA A 111 5.34 -19.66 12.44
C ALA A 111 4.28 -19.16 13.43
N SER A 112 3.85 -17.91 13.26
CA SER A 112 2.76 -17.32 14.05
C SER A 112 1.41 -17.40 13.34
N GLY A 113 1.34 -17.78 12.06
CA GLY A 113 0.11 -17.69 11.26
C GLY A 113 -0.22 -16.24 10.88
N GLY A 114 0.79 -15.47 10.46
CA GLY A 114 0.65 -14.07 10.08
C GLY A 114 -0.42 -13.83 9.02
N HIS A 115 -1.28 -12.83 9.24
CA HIS A 115 -2.35 -12.44 8.30
C HIS A 115 -2.91 -11.06 8.67
N PHE A 116 -3.76 -10.53 7.80
CA PHE A 116 -4.66 -9.41 8.13
C PHE A 116 -5.98 -9.66 7.41
N ALA A 117 -7.03 -10.01 8.14
CA ALA A 117 -8.36 -10.27 7.60
C ALA A 117 -8.93 -9.04 6.87
N TRP A 118 -9.99 -9.26 6.08
CA TRP A 118 -10.69 -8.21 5.34
C TRP A 118 -11.03 -7.00 6.22
N HIS A 119 -10.57 -5.83 5.82
CA HIS A 119 -10.81 -4.57 6.51
C HIS A 119 -10.75 -3.40 5.53
N SER A 120 -11.16 -2.23 6.01
CA SER A 120 -10.96 -0.96 5.33
C SER A 120 -9.98 -0.13 6.15
N ASP A 121 -9.17 0.70 5.48
CA ASP A 121 -8.22 1.58 6.17
C ASP A 121 -8.87 2.87 6.67
N ILE A 122 -10.04 3.22 6.15
CA ILE A 122 -10.87 4.27 6.72
C ILE A 122 -11.56 3.75 8.00
N GLY A 123 -11.69 4.61 9.01
CA GLY A 123 -12.39 4.27 10.25
C GLY A 123 -12.69 5.50 11.10
N ASP A 124 -13.26 5.31 12.29
CA ASP A 124 -13.76 6.41 13.12
C ASP A 124 -12.68 7.28 13.77
N GLY A 125 -11.42 6.83 13.73
CA GLY A 125 -10.27 7.61 14.24
C GLY A 125 -10.08 8.93 13.50
N ARG A 126 -9.60 9.96 14.20
CA ARG A 126 -9.42 11.33 13.66
C ARG A 126 -8.63 11.36 12.34
N LEU A 127 -7.52 10.61 12.27
CA LEU A 127 -6.71 10.50 11.06
C LEU A 127 -7.26 9.46 10.10
N ALA A 128 -7.71 8.30 10.61
CA ALA A 128 -8.25 7.22 9.81
C ALA A 128 -9.41 7.67 8.90
N ARG A 129 -10.32 8.52 9.40
CA ARG A 129 -11.45 9.05 8.62
C ARG A 129 -11.06 10.01 7.49
N GLN A 130 -9.81 10.44 7.45
CA GLN A 130 -9.26 11.37 6.47
C GLN A 130 -8.40 10.65 5.41
N ARG A 131 -8.09 9.36 5.59
CA ARG A 131 -7.28 8.58 4.65
C ARG A 131 -7.97 8.47 3.28
N LYS A 132 -7.20 8.71 2.22
CA LYS A 132 -7.68 8.71 0.83
C LYS A 132 -7.07 7.59 0.02
N LEU A 133 -5.74 7.54 -0.04
CA LEU A 133 -5.01 6.46 -0.70
C LEU A 133 -4.15 5.73 0.31
N THR A 134 -4.22 4.40 0.23
CA THR A 134 -3.29 3.48 0.87
C THR A 134 -2.25 3.09 -0.17
N LEU A 135 -0.98 3.23 0.19
CA LEU A 135 0.16 2.72 -0.55
C LEU A 135 0.75 1.55 0.22
N VAL A 136 0.93 0.40 -0.43
CA VAL A 136 1.68 -0.75 0.09
C VAL A 136 2.88 -1.05 -0.82
N LEU A 137 4.08 -1.01 -0.24
CA LEU A 137 5.33 -1.44 -0.85
C LEU A 137 5.63 -2.89 -0.44
N GLN A 138 5.84 -3.76 -1.43
CA GLN A 138 6.29 -5.14 -1.21
C GLN A 138 7.81 -5.16 -0.95
N LEU A 139 8.22 -5.52 0.27
CA LEU A 139 9.64 -5.48 0.67
C LEU A 139 10.32 -6.84 0.53
N SER A 140 9.62 -7.95 0.82
CA SER A 140 10.19 -9.29 0.69
C SER A 140 10.24 -9.75 -0.77
N ASN A 141 11.28 -10.50 -1.12
CA ASN A 141 11.33 -11.30 -2.33
C ASN A 141 10.16 -12.30 -2.36
N SER A 142 9.38 -12.31 -3.45
CA SER A 142 8.21 -13.19 -3.59
C SER A 142 8.53 -14.67 -3.48
N LYS A 143 9.78 -15.07 -3.77
CA LYS A 143 10.25 -16.46 -3.70
C LYS A 143 10.65 -16.90 -2.29
N SER A 144 10.72 -15.99 -1.31
CA SER A 144 11.12 -16.32 0.07
C SER A 144 9.94 -16.67 0.99
N TYR A 145 8.71 -16.64 0.48
CA TYR A 145 7.50 -16.91 1.27
C TYR A 145 6.34 -17.43 0.41
N GLU A 146 5.41 -18.16 1.03
CA GLU A 146 4.17 -18.65 0.42
C GLU A 146 2.93 -18.08 1.13
N GLY A 147 1.84 -17.85 0.40
CA GLY A 147 0.70 -17.08 0.90
C GLY A 147 1.04 -15.60 1.07
N GLY A 148 0.39 -14.90 2.02
CA GLY A 148 0.68 -13.50 2.32
C GLY A 148 0.30 -12.52 1.20
N ASP A 149 -0.65 -12.88 0.33
CA ASP A 149 -1.06 -12.06 -0.80
C ASP A 149 -1.86 -10.86 -0.32
N LEU A 150 -1.49 -9.66 -0.78
CA LEU A 150 -2.33 -8.47 -0.64
C LEU A 150 -3.47 -8.56 -1.66
N GLN A 151 -4.68 -8.67 -1.16
CA GLN A 151 -5.89 -8.71 -1.96
C GLN A 151 -6.74 -7.48 -1.69
N VAL A 152 -7.25 -6.84 -2.74
CA VAL A 152 -8.13 -5.67 -2.67
C VAL A 152 -9.43 -5.99 -3.38
N MET A 153 -10.56 -5.69 -2.76
CA MET A 153 -11.91 -5.88 -3.26
C MET A 153 -12.57 -4.51 -3.45
N PRO A 154 -12.27 -3.80 -4.55
CA PRO A 154 -12.82 -2.47 -4.82
C PRO A 154 -14.28 -2.52 -5.31
N SER A 155 -14.77 -3.69 -5.71
CA SER A 155 -16.16 -3.94 -6.11
C SER A 155 -16.50 -5.42 -5.88
N ALA A 156 -17.25 -6.08 -6.77
CA ALA A 156 -17.60 -7.49 -6.64
C ALA A 156 -16.44 -8.47 -6.93
N ASN A 157 -15.26 -7.97 -7.33
CA ASN A 157 -14.11 -8.80 -7.69
C ASN A 157 -12.91 -8.56 -6.76
N ILE A 158 -12.16 -9.62 -6.49
CA ILE A 158 -10.88 -9.56 -5.78
C ILE A 158 -9.76 -9.33 -6.80
N LEU A 159 -8.94 -8.32 -6.56
CA LEU A 159 -7.69 -8.04 -7.27
C LEU A 159 -6.51 -8.37 -6.36
N THR A 160 -5.54 -9.14 -6.87
CA THR A 160 -4.31 -9.45 -6.14
C THR A 160 -3.20 -8.51 -6.57
N ALA A 161 -2.50 -7.91 -5.61
CA ALA A 161 -1.37 -7.02 -5.87
C ALA A 161 -0.15 -7.77 -6.42
N ASN A 162 0.69 -7.06 -7.18
CA ASN A 162 1.96 -7.61 -7.66
C ASN A 162 2.89 -7.91 -6.46
N ARG A 163 3.48 -9.10 -6.44
CA ARG A 163 4.37 -9.60 -5.38
C ARG A 163 5.84 -9.32 -5.63
N GLU A 164 6.21 -8.76 -6.78
CA GLU A 164 7.60 -8.41 -7.07
C GLU A 164 8.15 -7.48 -5.99
N GLN A 165 9.34 -7.82 -5.50
CA GLN A 165 10.04 -7.00 -4.53
C GLN A 165 10.27 -5.61 -5.10
N GLY A 166 9.97 -4.59 -4.31
CA GLY A 166 10.06 -3.20 -4.75
C GLY A 166 8.84 -2.69 -5.52
N CYS A 167 7.83 -3.54 -5.76
CA CYS A 167 6.59 -3.07 -6.34
C CYS A 167 5.76 -2.28 -5.31
N VAL A 168 5.27 -1.13 -5.74
CA VAL A 168 4.29 -0.31 -5.01
C VAL A 168 2.89 -0.62 -5.53
N SER A 169 1.93 -0.79 -4.64
CA SER A 169 0.49 -0.94 -4.94
C SER A 169 -0.29 0.17 -4.24
N ILE A 170 -1.10 0.91 -4.98
CA ILE A 170 -1.87 2.06 -4.46
C ILE A 170 -3.34 1.86 -4.77
N PHE A 171 -4.20 2.05 -3.76
CA PHE A 171 -5.65 1.90 -3.88
C PHE A 171 -6.39 2.84 -2.92
N PRO A 172 -7.68 3.14 -3.15
CA PRO A 172 -8.47 3.97 -2.25
C PRO A 172 -8.60 3.32 -0.86
N SER A 173 -8.33 4.08 0.21
CA SER A 173 -8.30 3.56 1.59
C SER A 173 -9.64 3.05 2.10
N PHE A 174 -10.76 3.39 1.44
CA PHE A 174 -12.06 2.82 1.76
C PHE A 174 -12.27 1.40 1.18
N SER A 175 -11.42 0.95 0.25
CA SER A 175 -11.54 -0.37 -0.37
C SER A 175 -11.31 -1.48 0.65
N LEU A 176 -12.16 -2.51 0.64
CA LEU A 176 -11.92 -3.71 1.43
C LEU A 176 -10.64 -4.39 0.94
N HIS A 177 -9.75 -4.76 1.86
CA HIS A 177 -8.53 -5.46 1.52
C HIS A 177 -8.07 -6.38 2.66
N GLN A 178 -7.22 -7.35 2.32
CA GLN A 178 -6.65 -8.31 3.26
C GLN A 178 -5.23 -8.68 2.88
N VAL A 179 -4.51 -9.27 3.85
CA VAL A 179 -3.31 -10.07 3.62
C VAL A 179 -3.67 -11.52 3.94
N THR A 180 -3.66 -12.39 2.91
CA THR A 180 -3.98 -13.81 3.09
C THR A 180 -2.98 -14.46 4.07
N PRO A 181 -3.36 -15.55 4.76
CA PRO A 181 -2.44 -16.23 5.66
C PRO A 181 -1.12 -16.60 4.97
N ILE A 182 0.00 -16.30 5.62
CA ILE A 182 1.31 -16.79 5.19
C ILE A 182 1.45 -18.25 5.64
N THR A 183 1.89 -19.12 4.73
CA THR A 183 2.02 -20.57 4.97
C THR A 183 3.48 -21.02 5.06
N HIS A 184 4.40 -20.23 4.52
CA HIS A 184 5.84 -20.47 4.61
C HIS A 184 6.63 -19.16 4.60
N GLY A 185 7.73 -19.10 5.34
CA GLY A 185 8.64 -17.96 5.36
C GLY A 185 8.11 -16.73 6.10
N ILE A 186 8.70 -15.56 5.80
CA ILE A 186 8.37 -14.28 6.43
C ILE A 186 8.16 -13.21 5.33
N ARG A 187 7.02 -12.52 5.39
CA ARG A 187 6.68 -11.42 4.48
C ARG A 187 6.79 -10.07 5.19
N HIS A 188 7.54 -9.16 4.59
CA HIS A 188 7.61 -7.77 4.97
C HIS A 188 6.91 -6.89 3.93
N SER A 189 6.15 -5.91 4.41
CA SER A 189 5.60 -4.83 3.57
C SER A 189 5.66 -3.51 4.31
N LEU A 190 5.70 -2.41 3.57
CA LEU A 190 5.64 -1.07 4.13
C LEU A 190 4.37 -0.37 3.63
N THR A 191 3.61 0.23 4.55
CA THR A 191 2.35 0.92 4.26
C THR A 191 2.43 2.38 4.63
N VAL A 192 1.89 3.28 3.80
CA VAL A 192 1.64 4.68 4.16
C VAL A 192 0.27 5.11 3.65
N TRP A 193 -0.32 6.08 4.35
CA TRP A 193 -1.60 6.67 3.99
C TRP A 193 -1.44 8.15 3.66
N SER A 194 -2.16 8.59 2.62
CA SER A 194 -2.36 10.01 2.34
C SER A 194 -3.71 10.46 2.87
N HIS A 195 -3.81 11.73 3.23
CA HIS A 195 -4.96 12.29 3.91
C HIS A 195 -5.54 13.47 3.14
N GLY A 196 -6.83 13.73 3.36
CA GLY A 196 -7.57 14.82 2.74
C GLY A 196 -8.86 15.13 3.52
N PRO A 197 -9.73 16.01 2.99
CA PRO A 197 -11.00 16.32 3.64
C PRO A 197 -11.82 15.06 3.91
N SER A 198 -12.50 14.97 5.04
CA SER A 198 -13.38 13.83 5.34
C SER A 198 -14.42 13.61 4.23
N PHE A 199 -14.73 12.35 3.95
CA PHE A 199 -15.85 11.99 3.08
C PHE A 199 -17.16 12.56 3.67
N ARG A 200 -18.03 13.07 2.79
CA ARG A 200 -19.30 13.71 3.13
C ARG A 200 -20.45 12.92 2.56
#